data_AF-A0A6I5QX11-F1
#
_entry.id   AF-A0A6I5QX11-F1
#
_cell.length_a   1.000
_cell.length_b   1.000
_cell.length_c   1.000
_cell.angle_alpha   90.00
_cell.angle_beta   90.00
_cell.angle_gamma   90.00
#
_symmetry.space_group_name_H-M   'P 1'
#
loop_
_entity.id
_entity.type
_entity.pdbx_description
1 polymer ?
#
loop_
_entity_poly.entity_id
_entity_poly.type
_entity_poly.pdbx_seq_one_letter_code
_entity_poly.pdbx_strand_id
1 'polypeptide(L)'
;MKRKQTWQTLKLATVGLVMLGLSGCPEPSSPTLSHPVSATEAIPVAQAATSPAVGGDAGPQSVNFEVCGYLPDWERPDLETQTAELNNNPRYAGELDEDPLKSLSEKFWNEFIFTFTTYGLSARVEPTYLSGVWTAIDGMEACHGGDRPEAINQGQWAEMWLIGHQVLSIEWSGDHYQITVESTPRGLQFVQFERFETNGTLPIVVVEINGTEVAAISGDG
;
A
#
# COMPACT_ATOMS: atom_id res chain seq x y z
N MET A 1 46.01 -34.91 -2.53
CA MET A 1 44.87 -35.78 -2.92
C MET A 1 43.92 -34.97 -3.78
N LYS A 2 43.80 -35.31 -5.07
CA LYS A 2 42.99 -34.56 -6.06
C LYS A 2 41.57 -35.18 -6.12
N ARG A 3 40.52 -34.44 -5.78
CA ARG A 3 39.13 -34.85 -5.99
C ARG A 3 38.68 -34.37 -7.38
N LYS A 4 38.27 -35.32 -8.22
CA LYS A 4 37.64 -35.06 -9.52
C LYS A 4 36.15 -34.78 -9.29
N GLN A 5 35.67 -33.64 -9.77
CA GLN A 5 34.26 -33.27 -9.78
C GLN A 5 33.66 -33.67 -11.14
N THR A 6 32.69 -34.57 -11.11
CA THR A 6 31.96 -35.07 -12.28
C THR A 6 30.68 -34.28 -12.43
N TRP A 7 30.52 -33.58 -13.55
CA TRP A 7 29.32 -32.83 -13.90
C TRP A 7 28.28 -33.78 -14.51
N GLN A 8 27.09 -33.85 -13.92
CA GLN A 8 25.93 -34.50 -14.54
C GLN A 8 25.05 -33.44 -15.21
N THR A 9 25.03 -33.50 -16.54
CA THR A 9 24.08 -32.83 -17.42
C THR A 9 22.65 -33.32 -17.14
N LEU A 10 21.78 -32.43 -16.67
CA LEU A 10 20.35 -32.68 -16.58
C LEU A 10 19.69 -32.29 -17.92
N LYS A 11 18.94 -33.23 -18.50
CA LYS A 11 18.23 -33.08 -19.77
C LYS A 11 16.91 -32.32 -19.55
N LEU A 12 16.68 -31.28 -20.35
CA LEU A 12 15.36 -30.64 -20.46
C LEU A 12 14.34 -31.62 -21.03
N ALA A 13 13.21 -31.77 -20.33
CA ALA A 13 12.01 -32.40 -20.85
C ALA A 13 11.03 -31.31 -21.29
N THR A 14 10.86 -31.18 -22.60
CA THR A 14 9.81 -30.41 -23.27
C THR A 14 8.46 -31.11 -23.06
N VAL A 15 7.50 -30.43 -22.45
CA VAL A 15 6.11 -30.92 -22.38
C VAL A 15 5.17 -29.88 -22.98
N GLY A 16 4.66 -30.23 -24.16
CA GLY A 16 3.26 -30.16 -24.57
C GLY A 16 2.49 -28.84 -24.39
N LEU A 17 2.48 -28.04 -25.46
CA LEU A 17 1.50 -26.98 -25.70
C LEU A 17 0.13 -27.62 -26.05
N VAL A 18 -0.90 -27.39 -25.24
CA VAL A 18 -2.30 -27.70 -25.59
C VAL A 18 -2.99 -26.39 -25.96
N MET A 19 -3.34 -26.29 -27.25
CA MET A 19 -4.22 -25.27 -27.81
C MET A 19 -5.66 -25.80 -27.86
N LEU A 20 -6.60 -24.84 -27.91
CA LEU A 20 -7.99 -24.91 -28.39
C LEU A 20 -9.09 -24.98 -27.31
N GLY A 21 -9.92 -23.94 -27.30
CA GLY A 21 -11.19 -23.91 -26.59
C GLY A 21 -11.89 -22.55 -26.58
N LEU A 22 -11.96 -21.85 -27.72
CA LEU A 22 -12.83 -20.68 -27.90
C LEU A 22 -14.27 -21.17 -28.16
N SER A 23 -15.18 -20.96 -27.23
CA SER A 23 -16.62 -21.04 -27.52
C SER A 23 -17.47 -20.36 -26.45
N GLY A 24 -18.16 -19.28 -26.86
CA GLY A 24 -19.54 -19.02 -26.42
C GLY A 24 -19.75 -17.86 -25.45
N CYS A 25 -19.89 -16.64 -25.97
CA CYS A 25 -20.65 -15.57 -25.30
C CYS A 25 -22.11 -15.63 -25.76
N PRO A 26 -23.08 -15.83 -24.85
CA PRO A 26 -24.46 -15.44 -25.09
C PRO A 26 -24.75 -14.06 -24.44
N GLU A 27 -24.88 -13.03 -25.28
CA GLU A 27 -25.79 -11.89 -25.07
C GLU A 27 -27.22 -12.32 -25.49
N PRO A 28 -28.31 -11.55 -25.29
CA PRO A 28 -28.59 -10.40 -24.42
C PRO A 28 -29.93 -10.58 -23.65
N SER A 29 -30.31 -9.63 -22.77
CA SER A 29 -31.66 -9.00 -22.76
C SER A 29 -31.85 -8.10 -21.54
N SER A 30 -31.98 -6.80 -21.80
CA SER A 30 -32.51 -5.82 -20.85
C SER A 30 -34.03 -5.74 -21.00
N PRO A 31 -34.81 -5.82 -19.90
CA PRO A 31 -36.16 -5.30 -19.88
C PRO A 31 -36.17 -3.84 -19.41
N THR A 32 -36.52 -2.95 -20.34
CA THR A 32 -37.00 -1.59 -20.06
C THR A 32 -38.37 -1.68 -19.39
N LEU A 33 -38.50 -1.16 -18.16
CA LEU A 33 -39.80 -0.87 -17.56
C LEU A 33 -39.87 0.59 -17.14
N SER A 34 -40.54 1.34 -18.00
CA SER A 34 -41.04 2.70 -17.80
C SER A 34 -42.15 2.67 -16.74
N HIS A 35 -42.07 3.54 -15.73
CA HIS A 35 -43.26 3.96 -14.99
C HIS A 35 -43.25 5.48 -14.74
N PRO A 36 -44.45 6.09 -14.75
CA PRO A 36 -44.64 7.53 -14.88
C PRO A 36 -44.49 8.31 -13.57
N VAL A 37 -44.03 9.54 -13.80
CA VAL A 37 -44.18 10.77 -13.02
C VAL A 37 -45.37 10.78 -12.05
N SER A 38 -45.08 11.09 -10.77
CA SER A 38 -46.02 11.82 -9.92
C SER A 38 -45.30 13.05 -9.37
N ALA A 39 -45.75 14.20 -9.87
CA ALA A 39 -45.42 15.51 -9.35
C ALA A 39 -46.29 15.78 -8.11
N THR A 40 -45.64 16.12 -7.01
CA THR A 40 -46.29 16.81 -5.89
C THR A 40 -45.54 18.12 -5.68
N GLU A 41 -46.24 19.22 -5.98
CA GLU A 41 -45.84 20.59 -5.69
C GLU A 41 -45.93 20.92 -4.19
N ALA A 42 -45.25 22.03 -3.85
CA ALA A 42 -45.26 22.83 -2.63
C ALA A 42 -44.24 22.39 -1.54
N ILE A 43 -43.39 23.27 -0.99
CA ILE A 43 -43.60 24.65 -0.53
C ILE A 43 -42.26 25.43 -0.62
N PRO A 44 -42.22 26.72 -1.04
CA PRO A 44 -41.03 27.55 -0.92
C PRO A 44 -40.88 28.04 0.53
N VAL A 45 -39.87 27.54 1.25
CA VAL A 45 -39.44 28.11 2.52
C VAL A 45 -38.37 29.17 2.23
N ALA A 46 -38.59 30.35 2.79
CA ALA A 46 -37.77 31.54 2.64
C ALA A 46 -36.29 31.28 2.92
N GLN A 47 -35.44 31.75 2.00
CA GLN A 47 -34.00 31.80 2.14
C GLN A 47 -33.62 32.79 3.25
N ALA A 48 -33.13 32.27 4.38
CA ALA A 48 -32.28 33.05 5.26
C ALA A 48 -30.90 33.13 4.58
N ALA A 49 -30.53 34.34 4.16
CA ALA A 49 -29.19 34.62 3.67
C ALA A 49 -28.20 34.55 4.84
N THR A 50 -27.61 33.38 5.06
CA THR A 50 -26.38 33.25 5.85
C THR A 50 -25.24 33.79 5.02
N SER A 51 -24.63 34.87 5.52
CA SER A 51 -23.38 35.40 4.98
C SER A 51 -22.29 34.31 5.03
N PRO A 52 -21.42 34.20 4.02
CA PRO A 52 -20.30 33.27 4.07
C PRO A 52 -19.32 33.73 5.14
N ALA A 53 -19.25 32.98 6.24
CA ALA A 53 -18.14 33.07 7.18
C ALA A 53 -16.88 32.61 6.45
N VAL A 54 -16.06 33.58 6.09
CA VAL A 54 -14.71 33.39 5.58
C VAL A 54 -13.84 32.82 6.71
N GLY A 55 -13.22 31.66 6.47
CA GLY A 55 -12.03 31.21 7.17
C GLY A 55 -12.24 30.78 8.62
N GLY A 56 -13.09 29.80 8.87
CA GLY A 56 -12.95 28.97 10.06
C GLY A 56 -11.81 27.99 9.81
N ASP A 57 -10.72 28.12 10.56
CA ASP A 57 -9.73 27.06 10.75
C ASP A 57 -10.49 25.86 11.33
N ALA A 58 -10.96 24.98 10.45
CA ALA A 58 -11.62 23.76 10.86
C ALA A 58 -10.55 22.96 11.59
N GLY A 59 -10.76 22.74 12.90
CA GLY A 59 -9.83 21.95 13.71
C GLY A 59 -9.60 20.55 13.10
N PRO A 60 -8.63 19.79 13.64
CA PRO A 60 -8.26 18.49 13.10
C PRO A 60 -9.48 17.62 12.82
N GLN A 61 -9.59 17.14 11.58
CA GLN A 61 -10.65 16.23 11.15
C GLN A 61 -10.17 14.80 11.26
N SER A 62 -10.87 13.94 11.99
CA SER A 62 -10.58 12.51 12.00
C SER A 62 -10.69 11.92 10.60
N VAL A 63 -9.69 11.13 10.21
CA VAL A 63 -9.66 10.40 8.93
C VAL A 63 -10.04 8.95 9.21
N ASN A 64 -10.95 8.39 8.41
CA ASN A 64 -11.27 6.97 8.54
C ASN A 64 -10.10 6.13 8.03
N PHE A 65 -9.76 5.09 8.79
CA PHE A 65 -8.75 4.13 8.40
C PHE A 65 -9.17 2.71 8.75
N GLU A 66 -8.58 1.75 8.05
CA GLU A 66 -8.75 0.33 8.26
C GLU A 66 -7.38 -0.33 8.41
N VAL A 67 -7.23 -1.15 9.46
CA VAL A 67 -6.12 -2.09 9.56
C VAL A 67 -6.48 -3.35 8.79
N CYS A 68 -6.06 -3.40 7.54
CA CYS A 68 -6.37 -4.50 6.63
C CYS A 68 -5.41 -5.69 6.77
N GLY A 69 -4.30 -5.54 7.50
CA GLY A 69 -3.41 -6.63 7.87
C GLY A 69 -2.63 -6.33 9.15
N TYR A 70 -2.47 -7.33 10.01
CA TYR A 70 -1.74 -7.19 11.27
C TYR A 70 -1.03 -8.49 11.65
N LEU A 71 0.29 -8.43 11.76
CA LEU A 71 1.14 -9.55 12.17
C LEU A 71 1.94 -9.13 13.42
N PRO A 72 1.40 -9.33 14.63
CA PRO A 72 2.00 -8.83 15.88
C PRO A 72 3.36 -9.47 16.21
N ASP A 73 3.59 -10.70 15.74
CA ASP A 73 4.82 -11.45 15.99
C ASP A 73 5.79 -11.42 14.81
N TRP A 74 5.47 -10.66 13.75
CA TRP A 74 6.38 -10.54 12.62
C TRP A 74 7.63 -9.77 13.04
N GLU A 75 8.79 -10.33 12.67
CA GLU A 75 10.08 -9.71 12.87
C GLU A 75 10.71 -9.49 11.50
N ARG A 76 11.25 -8.29 11.28
CA ARG A 76 12.00 -8.00 10.07
C ARG A 76 13.17 -8.98 9.98
N PRO A 77 13.37 -9.67 8.84
CA PRO A 77 14.54 -10.52 8.67
C PRO A 77 15.82 -9.73 8.92
N ASP A 78 16.81 -10.35 9.56
CA ASP A 78 18.08 -9.69 9.81
C ASP A 78 18.85 -9.39 8.51
N LEU A 79 19.89 -8.56 8.61
CA LEU A 79 20.66 -8.13 7.45
C LEU A 79 21.28 -9.30 6.69
N GLU A 80 21.73 -10.35 7.39
CA GLU A 80 22.31 -11.55 6.77
C GLU A 80 21.27 -12.27 5.92
N THR A 81 20.07 -12.49 6.48
CA THR A 81 18.95 -13.14 5.80
C THR A 81 18.46 -12.31 4.61
N GLN A 82 18.29 -11.00 4.78
CA GLN A 82 17.89 -10.11 3.67
C GLN A 82 18.93 -10.10 2.56
N THR A 83 20.22 -10.00 2.89
CA THR A 83 21.30 -10.03 1.90
C THR A 83 21.35 -11.36 1.16
N ALA A 84 21.17 -12.47 1.86
CA ALA A 84 21.12 -13.80 1.24
C ALA A 84 19.92 -13.94 0.28
N GLU A 85 18.74 -13.47 0.68
CA GLU A 85 17.53 -13.49 -0.17
C GLU A 85 17.71 -12.64 -1.42
N LEU A 86 18.16 -11.39 -1.26
CA LEU A 86 18.38 -10.48 -2.38
C LEU A 86 19.44 -11.01 -3.35
N ASN A 87 20.53 -11.62 -2.86
CA ASN A 87 21.53 -12.26 -3.71
C ASN A 87 21.00 -13.47 -4.50
N ASN A 88 19.99 -14.17 -3.98
CA ASN A 88 19.32 -15.27 -4.69
C ASN A 88 18.28 -14.79 -5.70
N ASN A 89 17.86 -13.52 -5.62
CA ASN A 89 16.92 -12.92 -6.55
C ASN A 89 17.67 -12.33 -7.75
N PRO A 90 17.44 -12.80 -9.00
CA PRO A 90 18.12 -12.29 -10.18
C PRO A 90 17.97 -10.78 -10.43
N ARG A 91 16.95 -10.14 -9.84
CA ARG A 91 16.77 -8.68 -9.90
C ARG A 91 17.83 -7.91 -9.12
N TYR A 92 18.32 -8.47 -8.02
CA TYR A 92 19.24 -7.82 -7.07
C TYR A 92 20.61 -8.50 -6.99
N ALA A 93 20.77 -9.66 -7.64
CA ALA A 93 22.02 -10.42 -7.63
C ALA A 93 23.18 -9.61 -8.21
N GLY A 94 24.22 -9.40 -7.40
CA GLY A 94 25.55 -8.95 -7.86
C GLY A 94 25.90 -7.49 -7.65
N GLU A 95 24.98 -6.63 -7.20
CA GLU A 95 25.22 -5.17 -7.12
C GLU A 95 24.66 -4.51 -5.84
N LEU A 96 24.34 -5.26 -4.78
CA LEU A 96 23.82 -4.68 -3.52
C LEU A 96 24.78 -3.67 -2.87
N ASP A 97 26.08 -3.82 -3.12
CA ASP A 97 27.14 -2.93 -2.61
C ASP A 97 27.54 -1.82 -3.61
N GLU A 98 26.88 -1.75 -4.77
CA GLU A 98 27.17 -0.78 -5.83
C GLU A 98 25.96 0.12 -6.10
N ASP A 99 26.21 1.37 -6.45
CA ASP A 99 25.14 2.28 -6.87
C ASP A 99 24.62 1.90 -8.27
N PRO A 100 23.30 2.03 -8.52
CA PRO A 100 22.30 2.70 -7.67
C PRO A 100 21.63 1.81 -6.62
N LEU A 101 21.87 0.50 -6.65
CA LEU A 101 21.13 -0.47 -5.82
C LEU A 101 21.48 -0.34 -4.34
N LYS A 102 22.72 -0.02 -4.01
CA LYS A 102 23.13 0.27 -2.64
C LYS A 102 22.32 1.40 -2.02
N SER A 103 22.30 2.58 -2.66
CA SER A 103 21.52 3.73 -2.20
C SER A 103 20.02 3.40 -2.05
N LEU A 104 19.47 2.62 -2.98
CA LEU A 104 18.07 2.18 -2.93
C LEU A 104 17.83 1.23 -1.74
N SER A 105 18.73 0.28 -1.50
CA SER A 105 18.61 -0.68 -0.40
C SER A 105 18.73 0.02 0.96
N GLU A 106 19.68 0.95 1.10
CA GLU A 106 19.84 1.79 2.29
C GLU A 106 18.58 2.63 2.58
N LYS A 107 17.89 3.11 1.53
CA LYS A 107 16.62 3.84 1.65
C LYS A 107 15.50 3.00 2.27
N PHE A 108 15.44 1.68 2.07
CA PHE A 108 14.33 0.86 2.57
C PHE A 108 14.69 0.01 3.79
N TRP A 109 15.98 -0.31 3.99
CA TRP A 109 16.40 -1.24 5.04
C TRP A 109 16.16 -0.74 6.46
N ASN A 110 16.28 0.57 6.68
CA ASN A 110 16.23 1.18 8.01
C ASN A 110 14.93 1.94 8.28
N GLU A 111 14.03 1.99 7.30
CA GLU A 111 12.79 2.73 7.42
C GLU A 111 11.72 1.88 8.08
N PHE A 112 10.90 2.50 8.91
CA PHE A 112 9.84 1.81 9.65
C PHE A 112 8.46 2.06 9.07
N ILE A 113 8.29 3.15 8.33
CA ILE A 113 6.99 3.57 7.82
C ILE A 113 7.10 3.88 6.33
N PHE A 114 6.33 3.14 5.53
CA PHE A 114 6.22 3.34 4.10
C PHE A 114 4.80 3.82 3.77
N THR A 115 4.68 4.74 2.83
CA THR A 115 3.38 5.21 2.34
C THR A 115 3.25 5.08 0.84
N PHE A 116 2.02 4.81 0.39
CA PHE A 116 1.71 4.54 -0.99
C PHE A 116 0.45 5.29 -1.40
N THR A 117 0.55 6.01 -2.50
CA THR A 117 -0.56 6.69 -3.17
C THR A 117 -0.99 6.01 -4.45
N THR A 118 -0.20 5.03 -4.93
CA THR A 118 -0.49 4.28 -6.14
C THR A 118 -0.54 2.79 -5.86
N TYR A 119 -1.33 2.08 -6.66
CA TYR A 119 -1.34 0.64 -6.74
C TYR A 119 -0.80 0.16 -8.10
N GLY A 120 0.41 -0.39 -8.08
CA GLY A 120 1.03 -1.04 -9.22
C GLY A 120 2.04 -2.07 -8.76
N LEU A 121 2.13 -3.20 -9.48
CA LEU A 121 3.07 -4.28 -9.14
C LEU A 121 4.51 -3.76 -9.07
N SER A 122 4.92 -2.84 -9.95
CA SER A 122 6.27 -2.28 -9.94
C SER A 122 6.56 -1.40 -8.72
N ALA A 123 5.58 -0.61 -8.25
CA ALA A 123 5.77 0.31 -7.13
C ALA A 123 6.04 -0.41 -5.81
N ARG A 124 5.47 -1.61 -5.61
CA ARG A 124 5.63 -2.38 -4.36
C ARG A 124 6.81 -3.34 -4.37
N VAL A 125 7.43 -3.63 -5.51
CA VAL A 125 8.53 -4.62 -5.56
C VAL A 125 9.72 -4.16 -4.72
N GLU A 126 10.17 -2.91 -4.87
CA GLU A 126 11.35 -2.43 -4.13
C GLU A 126 11.07 -2.36 -2.61
N PRO A 127 9.98 -1.71 -2.13
CA PRO A 127 9.68 -1.71 -0.71
C PRO A 127 9.46 -3.11 -0.13
N THR A 128 8.81 -4.03 -0.85
CA THR A 128 8.56 -5.40 -0.35
C THR A 128 9.86 -6.18 -0.15
N TYR A 129 10.76 -6.15 -1.13
CA TYR A 129 11.99 -6.93 -1.07
C TYR A 129 13.05 -6.28 -0.18
N LEU A 130 13.26 -4.96 -0.31
CA LEU A 130 14.33 -4.24 0.38
C LEU A 130 14.03 -3.91 1.84
N SER A 131 12.76 -3.97 2.27
CA SER A 131 12.40 -3.83 3.70
C SER A 131 12.16 -5.16 4.43
N GLY A 132 12.22 -6.30 3.71
CA GLY A 132 12.00 -7.64 4.27
C GLY A 132 10.54 -8.08 4.36
N VAL A 133 9.58 -7.23 3.95
CA VAL A 133 8.13 -7.50 3.98
C VAL A 133 7.70 -8.68 3.08
N TRP A 134 8.57 -9.14 2.18
CA TRP A 134 8.35 -10.36 1.38
C TRP A 134 8.03 -11.62 2.23
N THR A 135 8.45 -11.66 3.49
CA THR A 135 8.12 -12.72 4.46
C THR A 135 6.68 -12.66 4.99
N ALA A 136 5.94 -11.60 4.68
CA ALA A 136 4.60 -11.31 5.20
C ALA A 136 3.59 -10.93 4.10
N ILE A 137 3.85 -11.31 2.85
CA ILE A 137 2.98 -11.00 1.71
C ILE A 137 1.55 -11.50 1.94
N ASP A 138 1.36 -12.69 2.49
CA ASP A 138 0.02 -13.21 2.74
C ASP A 138 -0.78 -12.32 3.71
N GLY A 139 -0.10 -11.58 4.60
CA GLY A 139 -0.73 -10.65 5.53
C GLY A 139 -1.27 -9.37 4.87
N MET A 140 -0.90 -9.06 3.62
CA MET A 140 -1.41 -7.90 2.88
C MET A 140 -2.59 -8.24 1.96
N GLU A 141 -2.97 -9.51 1.81
CA GLU A 141 -3.98 -9.95 0.84
C GLU A 141 -5.32 -9.20 1.02
N ALA A 142 -5.76 -9.03 2.26
CA ALA A 142 -7.01 -8.32 2.57
C ALA A 142 -6.96 -6.82 2.23
N CYS A 143 -5.77 -6.21 2.14
CA CYS A 143 -5.61 -4.83 1.68
C CYS A 143 -5.88 -4.69 0.18
N HIS A 144 -5.75 -5.75 -0.61
CA HIS A 144 -5.82 -5.68 -2.07
C HIS A 144 -7.02 -6.45 -2.67
N GLY A 145 -7.94 -6.90 -1.82
CA GLY A 145 -9.20 -7.49 -2.25
C GLY A 145 -10.20 -6.45 -2.80
N GLY A 146 -11.10 -6.90 -3.68
CA GLY A 146 -12.19 -6.07 -4.22
C GLY A 146 -11.69 -4.93 -5.12
N ASP A 147 -12.24 -3.74 -4.89
CA ASP A 147 -11.96 -2.50 -5.64
C ASP A 147 -10.86 -1.64 -4.99
N ARG A 148 -10.24 -2.07 -3.88
CA ARG A 148 -9.20 -1.32 -3.16
C ARG A 148 -8.03 -0.87 -4.02
N PRO A 149 -7.43 -1.73 -4.87
CA PRO A 149 -6.38 -1.31 -5.80
C PRO A 149 -6.80 -0.15 -6.71
N GLU A 150 -8.03 -0.19 -7.22
CA GLU A 150 -8.58 0.85 -8.07
C GLU A 150 -8.85 2.14 -7.27
N ALA A 151 -9.39 2.02 -6.07
CA ALA A 151 -9.67 3.15 -5.18
C ALA A 151 -8.38 3.89 -4.76
N ILE A 152 -7.27 3.18 -4.53
CA ILE A 152 -5.95 3.80 -4.31
C ILE A 152 -5.52 4.58 -5.55
N ASN A 153 -5.57 3.96 -6.73
CA ASN A 153 -5.17 4.59 -7.99
C ASN A 153 -6.05 5.79 -8.38
N GLN A 154 -7.31 5.83 -7.93
CA GLN A 154 -8.21 6.96 -8.10
C GLN A 154 -7.99 8.07 -7.05
N GLY A 155 -7.05 7.88 -6.12
CA GLY A 155 -6.75 8.86 -5.07
C GLY A 155 -7.81 8.93 -3.98
N GLN A 156 -8.65 7.90 -3.82
CA GLN A 156 -9.65 7.83 -2.76
C GLN A 156 -9.05 7.29 -1.46
N TRP A 157 -8.09 6.38 -1.58
CA TRP A 157 -7.39 5.75 -0.45
C TRP A 157 -5.89 5.87 -0.60
N ALA A 158 -5.19 5.91 0.53
CA ALA A 158 -3.77 5.70 0.64
C ALA A 158 -3.49 4.42 1.44
N GLU A 159 -2.30 3.87 1.28
CA GLU A 159 -1.83 2.71 2.05
C GLU A 159 -0.57 3.07 2.83
N MET A 160 -0.44 2.54 4.03
CA MET A 160 0.72 2.72 4.90
C MET A 160 1.13 1.37 5.50
N TRP A 161 2.43 1.10 5.48
CA TRP A 161 3.02 -0.08 6.13
C TRP A 161 3.79 0.40 7.35
N LEU A 162 3.53 -0.20 8.51
CA LEU A 162 4.16 0.16 9.78
C LEU A 162 4.92 -1.06 10.31
N ILE A 163 6.24 -0.95 10.40
CA ILE A 163 7.13 -1.96 10.98
C ILE A 163 7.51 -1.51 12.39
N GLY A 164 7.24 -2.36 13.39
CA GLY A 164 7.52 -2.04 14.79
C GLY A 164 6.71 -0.86 15.32
N HIS A 165 5.57 -0.55 14.70
CA HIS A 165 4.66 0.50 15.12
C HIS A 165 3.21 0.07 14.88
N GLN A 166 2.28 0.63 15.65
CA GLN A 166 0.84 0.51 15.42
C GLN A 166 0.19 1.88 15.31
N VAL A 167 -0.70 2.06 14.34
CA VAL A 167 -1.49 3.29 14.20
C VAL A 167 -2.53 3.38 15.31
N LEU A 168 -2.64 4.56 15.91
CA LEU A 168 -3.66 4.88 16.91
C LEU A 168 -4.71 5.83 16.34
N SER A 169 -4.29 6.83 15.58
CA SER A 169 -5.18 7.79 14.94
C SER A 169 -4.57 8.37 13.67
N ILE A 170 -5.45 8.82 12.77
CA ILE A 170 -5.10 9.62 11.59
C ILE A 170 -6.03 10.82 11.59
N GLU A 171 -5.45 12.01 11.53
CA GLU A 171 -6.16 13.27 11.49
C GLU A 171 -5.69 14.09 10.29
N TRP A 172 -6.59 14.86 9.69
CA TRP A 172 -6.26 15.86 8.69
C TRP A 172 -6.30 17.24 9.34
N SER A 173 -5.18 17.95 9.35
CA SER A 173 -5.08 19.27 9.95
C SER A 173 -4.39 20.23 8.99
N GLY A 174 -5.07 21.33 8.66
CA GLY A 174 -4.60 22.28 7.66
C GLY A 174 -4.50 21.65 6.27
N ASP A 175 -3.31 21.16 5.94
CA ASP A 175 -2.89 20.65 4.63
C ASP A 175 -2.12 19.32 4.68
N HIS A 176 -2.07 18.67 5.83
CA HIS A 176 -1.34 17.42 6.02
C HIS A 176 -2.11 16.43 6.91
N TYR A 177 -1.73 15.15 6.80
CA TYR A 177 -2.12 14.11 7.72
C TYR A 177 -1.19 14.13 8.93
N GLN A 178 -1.75 14.19 10.13
CA GLN A 178 -1.06 13.87 11.37
C GLN A 178 -1.43 12.44 11.78
N ILE A 179 -0.43 11.57 11.82
CA ILE A 179 -0.59 10.16 12.17
C ILE A 179 0.02 9.93 13.54
N THR A 180 -0.79 9.49 14.50
CA THR A 180 -0.28 9.10 15.82
C THR A 180 -0.04 7.60 15.85
N VAL A 181 1.17 7.20 16.22
CA VAL A 181 1.57 5.79 16.33
C VAL A 181 2.09 5.46 17.73
N GLU A 182 2.07 4.17 18.06
CA GLU A 182 2.75 3.63 19.23
C GLU A 182 3.82 2.63 18.78
N SER A 183 5.04 2.79 19.29
CA SER A 183 6.14 1.85 19.09
C SER A 183 5.79 0.47 19.64
N THR A 184 6.12 -0.57 18.87
CA THR A 184 6.04 -1.97 19.29
C THR A 184 7.41 -2.64 19.14
N PRO A 185 7.82 -3.57 20.03
CA PRO A 185 9.12 -4.23 19.92
C PRO A 185 9.31 -5.03 18.61
N ARG A 186 8.20 -5.44 18.02
CA ARG A 186 8.08 -6.17 16.77
C ARG A 186 6.67 -6.00 16.22
N GLY A 187 6.45 -6.51 15.01
CA GLY A 187 5.15 -6.51 14.36
C GLY A 187 5.16 -5.74 13.05
N LEU A 188 4.17 -6.06 12.22
CA LEU A 188 3.90 -5.40 10.95
C LEU A 188 2.40 -5.11 10.84
N GLN A 189 2.06 -3.88 10.50
CA GLN A 189 0.70 -3.45 10.28
C GLN A 189 0.55 -2.84 8.88
N PHE A 190 -0.52 -3.21 8.19
CA PHE A 190 -0.94 -2.65 6.92
C PHE A 190 -2.23 -1.86 7.14
N VAL A 191 -2.19 -0.58 6.78
CA VAL A 191 -3.28 0.37 7.02
C VAL A 191 -3.68 1.00 5.70
N GLN A 192 -4.98 1.12 5.46
CA GLN A 192 -5.53 1.97 4.41
C GLN A 192 -6.35 3.09 5.02
N PHE A 193 -6.26 4.29 4.47
CA PHE A 193 -6.99 5.45 4.98
C PHE A 193 -7.51 6.35 3.87
N GLU A 194 -8.61 7.04 4.16
CA GLU A 194 -9.24 7.97 3.21
C GLU A 194 -8.31 9.14 2.89
N ARG A 195 -8.33 9.58 1.61
CA ARG A 195 -7.57 10.74 1.18
C ARG A 195 -8.45 11.99 1.07
N PHE A 196 -7.92 13.12 1.53
CA PHE A 196 -8.53 14.46 1.36
C PHE A 196 -7.75 15.36 0.39
N GLU A 197 -6.64 14.87 -0.15
CA GLU A 197 -5.81 15.57 -1.14
C GLU A 197 -5.51 14.67 -2.34
N THR A 198 -4.94 15.24 -3.42
CA THR A 198 -4.70 14.55 -4.69
C THR A 198 -3.24 14.63 -5.17
N ASN A 199 -2.30 14.98 -4.29
CA ASN A 199 -0.89 15.09 -4.62
C ASN A 199 -0.30 13.71 -4.96
N GLY A 200 0.82 13.70 -5.69
CA GLY A 200 1.56 12.48 -5.99
C GLY A 200 2.30 11.88 -4.78
N THR A 201 2.42 12.65 -3.68
CA THR A 201 3.03 12.22 -2.42
C THR A 201 2.16 12.71 -1.27
N LEU A 202 2.04 11.92 -0.22
CA LEU A 202 1.23 12.30 0.94
C LEU A 202 1.94 13.37 1.77
N PRO A 203 1.30 14.51 2.07
CA PRO A 203 1.80 15.44 3.07
C PRO A 203 1.52 14.84 4.44
N ILE A 204 2.45 14.05 4.99
CA ILE A 204 2.27 13.35 6.27
C ILE A 204 3.28 13.80 7.30
N VAL A 205 2.84 13.83 8.55
CA VAL A 205 3.67 13.92 9.75
C VAL A 205 3.28 12.75 10.64
N VAL A 206 4.25 11.87 10.94
CA VAL A 206 4.01 10.76 11.88
C VAL A 206 4.64 11.11 13.21
N VAL A 207 3.85 10.99 14.28
CA VAL A 207 4.28 11.26 15.65
C VAL A 207 4.00 10.06 16.53
N GLU A 208 4.93 9.73 17.42
CA GLU A 208 4.66 8.79 18.50
C GLU A 208 3.75 9.42 19.57
N ILE A 209 3.14 8.57 20.40
CA ILE A 209 2.37 8.99 21.59
C ILE A 209 3.14 9.93 22.54
N ASN A 210 4.47 9.89 22.52
CA ASN A 210 5.33 10.75 23.34
C ASN A 210 5.65 12.10 22.66
N GLY A 211 5.15 12.32 21.45
CA GLY A 211 5.37 13.54 20.65
C GLY A 211 6.63 13.52 19.77
N THR A 212 7.37 12.41 19.72
CA THR A 212 8.55 12.27 18.86
C THR A 212 8.12 12.03 17.41
N GLU A 213 8.64 12.80 16.46
CA GLU A 213 8.41 12.54 15.04
C GLU A 213 9.13 11.27 14.57
N VAL A 214 8.43 10.47 13.76
CA VAL A 214 8.95 9.25 13.14
C VAL A 214 9.03 9.49 11.63
N ALA A 215 10.18 9.14 11.04
CA ALA A 215 10.36 9.25 9.61
C ALA A 215 9.39 8.31 8.87
N ALA A 216 8.76 8.83 7.83
CA ALA A 216 7.97 8.06 6.89
C ALA A 216 8.44 8.40 5.48
N ILE A 217 8.58 7.38 4.65
CA ILE A 217 9.02 7.55 3.27
C ILE A 217 7.94 7.12 2.29
N SER A 218 7.98 7.69 1.08
CA SER A 218 7.17 7.14 -0.01
C SER A 218 7.78 5.83 -0.49
N GLY A 219 6.93 4.81 -0.53
CA GLY A 219 7.17 3.54 -1.20
C GLY A 219 6.74 3.56 -2.67
N ASP A 220 6.10 4.62 -3.16
CA ASP A 220 5.91 4.81 -4.59
C ASP A 220 7.30 5.02 -5.24
N GLY A 221 7.57 4.25 -6.30
CA GLY A 221 8.86 4.21 -7.02
C GLY A 221 8.95 5.16 -8.20
#